data_AF-A0A6P0IIX6-F1
#
_entry.id   AF-A0A6P0IIX6-F1
#
_cell.length_a   1.000
_cell.length_b   1.000
_cell.length_c   1.000
_cell.angle_alpha   90.00
_cell.angle_beta   90.00
_cell.angle_gamma   90.00
#
_symmetry.space_group_name_H-M   'P 1'
#
loop_
_entity.id
_entity.type
_entity.pdbx_description
1 polymer ?
#
loop_
_entity_poly.entity_id
_entity_poly.type
_entity_poly.pdbx_seq_one_letter_code
_entity_poly.pdbx_strand_id
1 'polypeptide(L)'
;MTYVSRTQAIKKQRRRKLIIEIVAIVAIALVFALLMPAILPDFRLKLLGRFLSLSIVAIGIDLIWGYTGLLSLGHGIFFALGGYAFAMHLKLQLPEGEIPEFFTLYGVKELPFFWQPFYSFPFTLIAIVLIPSIVAGLLGYLVFRNRIKGVYFSILTQAALLVLFNFFNGQQKLINGTNGLKTDTETLFGMLVSSKQAQLAFYEISILCVVLIYLLCRWLTSGRFGRLLIAIRDDENRVRFSGYDPTGFKVLVFAVSGGIAGVAGA
;
A
#
# COMPACT_ATOMS: atom_id res chain seq x y z
N MET A 1 33.09 1.92 -37.09
CA MET A 1 33.53 2.37 -35.75
C MET A 1 32.53 3.28 -35.03
N THR A 2 31.58 3.91 -35.72
CA THR A 2 30.62 4.92 -35.21
C THR A 2 29.36 4.38 -34.49
N TYR A 3 28.99 3.12 -34.68
CA TYR A 3 27.77 2.55 -34.06
C TYR A 3 27.98 2.07 -32.61
N VAL A 4 29.18 1.55 -32.33
CA VAL A 4 29.58 1.07 -30.99
C VAL A 4 29.77 2.25 -30.02
N SER A 5 30.32 3.38 -30.50
CA SER A 5 30.46 4.59 -29.68
C SER A 5 29.11 5.20 -29.28
N ARG A 6 28.10 5.14 -30.16
CA ARG A 6 26.74 5.65 -29.91
C ARG A 6 25.97 4.83 -28.88
N THR A 7 26.07 3.50 -28.93
CA THR A 7 25.45 2.60 -27.94
C THR A 7 26.11 2.71 -26.57
N GLN A 8 27.43 2.88 -26.51
CA GLN A 8 28.16 3.15 -25.26
C GLN A 8 27.78 4.51 -24.64
N ALA A 9 27.60 5.55 -25.47
CA ALA A 9 27.15 6.87 -25.00
C ALA A 9 25.74 6.83 -24.38
N ILE A 10 24.79 6.11 -25.01
CA ILE A 10 23.42 5.94 -24.49
C ILE A 10 23.42 5.18 -23.15
N LYS A 11 24.21 4.11 -23.03
CA LYS A 11 24.37 3.36 -21.77
C LYS A 11 24.96 4.24 -20.66
N LYS A 12 25.99 5.04 -20.97
CA LYS A 12 26.62 5.96 -20.03
C LYS A 12 25.66 7.06 -19.56
N GLN A 13 24.86 7.62 -20.46
CA GLN A 13 23.86 8.63 -20.12
C GLN A 13 22.74 8.06 -19.24
N ARG A 14 22.24 6.86 -19.54
CA ARG A 14 21.22 6.18 -18.72
C ARG A 14 21.75 5.89 -17.31
N ARG A 15 23.00 5.41 -17.19
CA ARG A 15 23.65 5.18 -15.90
C ARG A 15 23.83 6.46 -15.10
N ARG A 16 24.21 7.58 -15.74
CA ARG A 16 24.34 8.88 -15.08
C ARG A 16 23.00 9.38 -14.53
N LYS A 17 21.92 9.27 -15.30
CA LYS A 17 20.58 9.66 -14.83
C LYS A 17 20.12 8.84 -13.62
N LEU A 18 20.35 7.52 -13.64
CA LEU A 18 20.03 6.64 -12.50
C LEU A 18 20.84 7.00 -11.25
N ILE A 19 22.13 7.32 -11.39
CA ILE A 19 22.95 7.73 -10.23
C ILE A 19 22.42 9.04 -9.65
N ILE A 20 22.10 10.03 -10.48
CA ILE A 20 21.55 11.31 -10.02
C ILE A 20 20.22 11.11 -9.28
N GLU A 21 19.35 10.25 -9.82
CA GLU A 21 18.06 9.90 -9.23
C GLU A 21 18.26 9.25 -7.84
N ILE A 22 19.14 8.25 -7.72
CA ILE A 22 19.43 7.59 -6.43
C ILE A 22 20.02 8.57 -5.42
N VAL A 23 20.98 9.40 -5.83
CA VAL A 23 21.60 10.39 -4.94
C VAL A 23 20.56 11.39 -4.44
N ALA A 24 19.65 11.85 -5.30
CA ALA A 24 18.56 12.75 -4.91
C ALA A 24 17.62 12.08 -3.89
N ILE A 25 17.21 10.83 -4.12
CA ILE A 25 16.33 10.09 -3.20
C ILE A 25 16.99 9.90 -1.84
N VAL A 26 18.26 9.48 -1.81
CA VAL A 26 19.00 9.28 -0.56
C VAL A 26 19.18 10.61 0.18
N ALA A 27 19.51 11.69 -0.53
CA ALA A 27 19.63 13.02 0.08
C ALA A 27 18.31 13.47 0.71
N ILE A 28 17.18 13.33 0.01
CA ILE A 28 15.85 13.67 0.53
C ILE A 28 15.50 12.80 1.75
N ALA A 29 15.72 11.50 1.67
CA ALA A 29 15.45 10.58 2.78
C ALA A 29 16.28 10.92 4.03
N LEU A 30 17.57 11.25 3.86
CA LEU A 30 18.44 11.67 4.96
C LEU A 30 18.01 13.00 5.59
N VAL A 31 17.57 13.96 4.77
CA VAL A 31 17.00 15.22 5.27
C VAL A 31 15.75 14.94 6.11
N PHE A 32 14.84 14.10 5.63
CA PHE A 32 13.65 13.74 6.39
C PHE A 32 13.99 12.97 7.66
N ALA A 33 14.91 12.01 7.61
CA ALA A 33 15.26 11.18 8.76
C ALA A 33 16.04 11.95 9.85
N LEU A 34 16.97 12.84 9.48
CA LEU A 34 17.87 13.48 10.43
C LEU A 34 17.47 14.91 10.79
N LEU A 35 17.02 15.70 9.80
CA LEU A 35 16.76 17.13 10.00
C LEU A 35 15.36 17.38 10.56
N MET A 36 14.35 16.63 10.11
CA MET A 36 12.96 16.88 10.54
C MET A 36 12.72 16.58 12.02
N PRO A 37 13.22 15.47 12.61
CA PRO A 37 13.06 15.23 14.05
C PRO A 37 13.79 16.27 14.92
N ALA A 38 14.87 16.88 14.40
CA ALA A 38 15.63 17.90 15.12
C ALA A 38 14.94 19.27 15.15
N ILE A 39 14.14 19.59 14.12
CA ILE A 39 13.51 20.92 13.96
C ILE A 39 12.04 20.91 14.42
N LEU A 40 11.32 19.81 14.19
CA LEU A 40 9.87 19.77 14.37
C LEU A 40 9.46 19.36 15.80
N PRO A 41 8.47 20.04 16.41
CA PRO A 41 7.80 19.54 17.60
C PRO A 41 7.13 18.18 17.38
N ASP A 42 7.02 17.37 18.44
CA ASP A 42 6.52 15.98 18.40
C ASP A 42 5.17 15.84 17.68
N PHE A 43 4.22 16.76 17.88
CA PHE A 43 2.93 16.75 17.19
C PHE A 43 3.08 16.88 15.67
N ARG A 44 3.93 17.81 15.20
CA ARG A 44 4.17 18.02 13.77
C ARG A 44 4.92 16.85 13.15
N LEU A 45 5.79 16.20 13.91
CA LEU A 45 6.50 15.01 13.45
C LEU A 45 5.56 13.82 13.26
N LYS A 46 4.61 13.59 14.19
CA LYS A 46 3.54 12.58 14.02
C LYS A 46 2.69 12.88 12.79
N LEU A 47 2.31 14.15 12.59
CA LEU A 47 1.52 14.56 11.44
C LEU A 47 2.30 14.33 10.12
N LEU A 48 3.60 14.63 10.11
CA LEU A 48 4.46 14.36 8.97
C LEU A 48 4.57 12.86 8.68
N GLY A 49 4.71 12.01 9.71
CA GLY A 49 4.66 10.54 9.56
C GLY A 49 3.36 10.08 8.91
N ARG A 50 2.21 10.65 9.33
CA ARG A 50 0.92 10.38 8.69
C ARG A 50 0.89 10.81 7.22
N PHE A 51 1.46 11.96 6.88
CA PHE A 51 1.55 12.39 5.48
C PHE A 51 2.46 11.49 4.64
N LEU A 52 3.56 10.99 5.21
CA LEU A 52 4.43 10.01 4.55
C LEU A 52 3.67 8.69 4.30
N SER A 53 2.95 8.16 5.29
CA SER A 53 2.09 6.99 5.10
C SER A 53 1.03 7.25 4.00
N LEU A 54 0.32 8.37 4.01
CA LEU A 54 -0.65 8.70 2.97
C LEU A 54 -0.01 8.88 1.58
N SER A 55 1.24 9.33 1.51
CA SER A 55 1.98 9.42 0.25
C SER A 55 2.25 8.05 -0.38
N ILE A 56 2.37 6.99 0.43
CA ILE A 56 2.50 5.61 -0.06
C ILE A 56 1.26 5.21 -0.86
N VAL A 57 0.05 5.52 -0.36
CA VAL A 57 -1.19 5.27 -1.10
C VAL A 57 -1.20 6.07 -2.39
N ALA A 58 -0.76 7.33 -2.36
CA ALA A 58 -0.70 8.18 -3.55
C ALA A 58 0.22 7.58 -4.62
N ILE A 59 1.38 7.02 -4.22
CA ILE A 59 2.28 6.27 -5.13
C ILE A 59 1.57 5.04 -5.70
N GLY A 60 0.81 4.31 -4.89
CA GLY A 60 -0.01 3.18 -5.34
C GLY A 60 -1.05 3.59 -6.39
N ILE A 61 -1.76 4.70 -6.16
CA ILE A 61 -2.76 5.25 -7.09
C ILE A 61 -2.07 5.72 -8.38
N ASP A 62 -0.95 6.44 -8.29
CA ASP A 62 -0.17 6.87 -9.46
C ASP A 62 0.35 5.69 -10.29
N LEU A 63 0.74 4.59 -9.64
CA LEU A 63 1.19 3.40 -10.35
C LEU A 63 0.12 2.86 -11.32
N ILE A 64 -1.14 2.81 -10.90
CA ILE A 64 -2.22 2.38 -11.80
C ILE A 64 -2.65 3.52 -12.72
N TRP A 65 -2.94 4.69 -12.19
CA TRP A 65 -3.52 5.77 -12.98
C TRP A 65 -2.51 6.38 -13.95
N GLY A 66 -1.31 6.69 -13.47
CA GLY A 66 -0.22 7.25 -14.25
C GLY A 66 0.25 6.34 -15.38
N TYR A 67 0.32 5.01 -15.17
CA TYR A 67 0.83 4.08 -16.19
C TYR A 67 -0.24 3.42 -17.05
N THR A 68 -1.45 3.18 -16.53
CA THR A 68 -2.54 2.52 -17.30
C THR A 68 -3.66 3.46 -17.72
N GLY A 69 -3.71 4.68 -17.19
CA GLY A 69 -4.81 5.62 -17.41
C GLY A 69 -6.08 5.31 -16.62
N LEU A 70 -6.05 4.30 -15.74
CA LEU A 70 -7.20 3.86 -14.96
C LEU A 70 -7.17 4.48 -13.58
N LEU A 71 -8.01 5.49 -13.37
CA LEU A 71 -8.19 6.10 -12.06
C LEU A 71 -9.05 5.18 -11.19
N SER A 72 -8.50 4.66 -10.10
CA SER A 72 -9.28 3.95 -9.09
C SER A 72 -9.63 4.91 -7.95
N LEU A 73 -10.90 4.89 -7.55
CA LEU A 73 -11.38 5.59 -6.36
C LEU A 73 -11.60 4.62 -5.19
N GLY A 74 -11.24 3.34 -5.38
CA GLY A 74 -11.49 2.27 -4.40
C GLY A 74 -10.32 1.95 -3.46
N HIS A 75 -9.19 2.66 -3.56
CA HIS A 75 -7.97 2.36 -2.79
C HIS A 75 -8.16 2.36 -1.26
N GLY A 76 -9.17 3.06 -0.77
CA GLY A 76 -9.55 3.03 0.65
C GLY A 76 -9.87 1.63 1.17
N ILE A 77 -10.35 0.71 0.31
CA ILE A 77 -10.57 -0.71 0.66
C ILE A 77 -9.26 -1.34 1.11
N PHE A 78 -8.24 -1.21 0.27
CA PHE A 78 -6.96 -1.88 0.46
C PHE A 78 -6.19 -1.27 1.63
N PHE A 79 -6.26 0.05 1.77
CA PHE A 79 -5.77 0.77 2.93
C PHE A 79 -6.41 0.26 4.23
N ALA A 80 -7.74 0.15 4.27
CA ALA A 80 -8.44 -0.35 5.45
C ALA A 80 -8.02 -1.78 5.78
N LEU A 81 -7.91 -2.67 4.79
CA LEU A 81 -7.49 -4.06 5.00
C LEU A 81 -6.11 -4.18 5.65
N GLY A 82 -5.14 -3.37 5.21
CA GLY A 82 -3.80 -3.33 5.82
C GLY A 82 -3.82 -2.79 7.25
N GLY A 83 -4.56 -1.70 7.48
CA GLY A 83 -4.70 -1.12 8.83
C GLY A 83 -5.39 -2.06 9.80
N TYR A 84 -6.44 -2.76 9.37
CA TYR A 84 -7.09 -3.79 10.18
C TYR A 84 -6.15 -4.94 10.48
N ALA A 85 -5.36 -5.42 9.51
CA ALA A 85 -4.39 -6.49 9.73
C ALA A 85 -3.37 -6.14 10.82
N PHE A 86 -2.79 -4.93 10.80
CA PHE A 86 -1.84 -4.52 11.82
C PHE A 86 -2.52 -4.21 13.17
N ALA A 87 -3.69 -3.58 13.15
CA ALA A 87 -4.45 -3.30 14.37
C ALA A 87 -4.93 -4.58 15.07
N MET A 88 -5.26 -5.63 14.32
CA MET A 88 -5.54 -6.96 14.89
C MET A 88 -4.33 -7.51 15.64
N HIS A 89 -3.13 -7.42 15.07
CA HIS A 89 -1.90 -7.86 15.74
C HIS A 89 -1.65 -7.09 17.04
N LEU A 90 -1.77 -5.76 17.00
CA LEU A 90 -1.59 -4.92 18.19
C LEU A 90 -2.63 -5.23 19.28
N LYS A 91 -3.89 -5.46 18.88
CA LYS A 91 -4.96 -5.83 19.81
C LYS A 91 -4.78 -7.21 20.44
N LEU A 92 -3.93 -8.07 19.88
CA LEU A 92 -3.62 -9.38 20.44
C LEU A 92 -2.40 -9.37 21.37
N GLN A 93 -1.77 -8.21 21.61
CA GLN A 93 -0.68 -8.03 22.58
C GLN A 93 -1.22 -7.88 24.02
N LEU A 94 -2.16 -8.75 24.38
CA LEU A 94 -2.81 -8.83 25.69
C LEU A 94 -2.21 -9.99 26.51
N PRO A 95 -2.41 -10.02 27.84
CA PRO A 95 -2.09 -11.18 28.66
C PRO A 95 -2.75 -12.47 28.15
N GLU A 96 -2.09 -13.62 28.37
CA GLU A 96 -2.59 -14.91 27.89
C GLU A 96 -4.01 -15.20 28.42
N GLY A 97 -4.91 -15.54 27.50
CA GLY A 97 -6.30 -15.90 27.80
C GLY A 97 -7.29 -14.72 27.74
N GLU A 98 -6.81 -13.49 27.57
CA GLU A 98 -7.68 -12.33 27.34
C GLU A 98 -7.99 -12.12 25.86
N ILE A 99 -9.20 -11.62 25.58
CA ILE A 99 -9.61 -11.18 24.24
C ILE A 99 -9.80 -9.66 24.25
N PRO A 100 -9.63 -9.00 23.09
CA PRO A 100 -9.89 -7.57 22.98
C PRO A 100 -11.23 -7.15 23.60
N GLU A 101 -11.21 -6.08 24.40
CA GLU A 101 -12.38 -5.60 25.17
C GLU A 101 -13.64 -5.43 24.30
N PHE A 102 -13.51 -4.99 23.05
CA PHE A 102 -14.67 -4.83 22.19
C PHE A 102 -15.42 -6.15 21.93
N PHE A 103 -14.75 -7.31 21.96
CA PHE A 103 -15.42 -8.59 21.81
C PHE A 103 -16.37 -8.87 22.99
N THR A 104 -15.94 -8.56 24.21
CA THR A 104 -16.77 -8.76 25.41
C THR A 104 -17.98 -7.82 25.40
N LEU A 105 -17.80 -6.57 24.95
CA LEU A 105 -18.90 -5.60 24.77
C LEU A 105 -19.99 -6.08 23.79
N TYR A 106 -19.64 -6.93 22.83
CA TYR A 106 -20.58 -7.48 21.84
C TYR A 106 -20.96 -8.95 22.06
N GLY A 107 -20.64 -9.50 23.23
CA GLY A 107 -21.01 -10.86 23.63
C GLY A 107 -20.25 -11.97 22.91
N VAL A 108 -19.09 -11.66 22.31
CA VAL A 108 -18.19 -12.65 21.71
C VAL A 108 -17.31 -13.21 22.82
N LYS A 109 -17.45 -14.51 23.10
CA LYS A 109 -16.79 -15.19 24.23
C LYS A 109 -15.45 -15.81 23.86
N GLU A 110 -15.23 -16.09 22.59
CA GLU A 110 -14.03 -16.75 22.07
C GLU A 110 -13.48 -15.96 20.89
N LEU A 111 -12.16 -15.94 20.76
CA LEU A 111 -11.50 -15.24 19.66
C LEU A 111 -11.87 -15.90 18.31
N PRO A 112 -12.42 -15.16 17.34
CA PRO A 112 -12.75 -15.72 16.04
C PRO A 112 -11.52 -16.34 15.35
N PHE A 113 -11.71 -17.46 14.66
CA PHE A 113 -10.60 -18.23 14.06
C PHE A 113 -9.70 -17.40 13.14
N PHE A 114 -10.26 -16.43 12.40
CA PHE A 114 -9.52 -15.60 11.46
C PHE A 114 -8.64 -14.53 12.13
N TRP A 115 -8.82 -14.27 13.43
CA TRP A 115 -7.93 -13.40 14.22
C TRP A 115 -6.69 -14.14 14.71
N GLN A 116 -6.77 -15.46 14.94
CA GLN A 116 -5.69 -16.25 15.53
C GLN A 116 -4.34 -16.16 14.78
N PRO A 117 -4.29 -16.14 13.44
CA PRO A 117 -3.02 -15.99 12.73
C PRO A 117 -2.25 -14.69 13.05
N PHE A 118 -2.96 -13.64 13.46
CA PHE A 118 -2.37 -12.33 13.78
C PHE A 118 -1.62 -12.28 15.10
N TYR A 119 -1.58 -13.36 15.91
CA TYR A 119 -0.60 -13.47 17.00
C TYR A 119 0.85 -13.43 16.47
N SER A 120 1.07 -13.96 15.26
CA SER A 120 2.40 -13.99 14.64
C SER A 120 2.70 -12.66 13.93
N PHE A 121 3.75 -11.97 14.39
CA PHE A 121 4.22 -10.74 13.74
C PHE A 121 4.67 -10.96 12.28
N PRO A 122 5.46 -12.02 11.94
CA PRO A 122 5.80 -12.30 10.55
C PRO A 122 4.59 -12.57 9.66
N PHE A 123 3.58 -13.30 10.17
CA PHE A 123 2.34 -13.52 9.44
C PHE A 123 1.65 -12.19 9.15
N THR A 124 1.57 -11.30 10.14
CA THR A 124 0.96 -9.98 10.02
C THR A 124 1.63 -9.15 8.92
N LEU A 125 2.97 -9.11 8.87
CA LEU A 125 3.70 -8.39 7.82
C LEU A 125 3.37 -8.91 6.42
N ILE A 126 3.26 -10.23 6.26
CA ILE A 126 2.88 -10.83 4.97
C ILE A 126 1.41 -10.50 4.66
N ALA A 127 0.52 -10.59 5.65
CA ALA A 127 -0.91 -10.34 5.50
C ALA A 127 -1.21 -8.89 5.07
N ILE A 128 -0.49 -7.91 5.62
CA ILE A 128 -0.61 -6.48 5.28
C ILE A 128 -0.44 -6.25 3.77
N VAL A 129 0.46 -6.99 3.12
CA VAL A 129 0.70 -6.86 1.67
C VAL A 129 -0.22 -7.80 0.88
N LEU A 130 -0.29 -9.06 1.30
CA LEU A 130 -0.87 -10.15 0.52
C LEU A 130 -2.40 -10.07 0.50
N ILE A 131 -3.06 -9.79 1.64
CA ILE A 131 -4.53 -9.72 1.70
C ILE A 131 -5.04 -8.59 0.77
N PRO A 132 -4.54 -7.34 0.87
CA PRO A 132 -4.99 -6.27 -0.02
C PRO A 132 -4.63 -6.55 -1.49
N SER A 133 -3.47 -7.17 -1.76
CA SER A 133 -3.07 -7.54 -3.13
C SER A 133 -4.00 -8.60 -3.74
N ILE A 134 -4.39 -9.62 -2.97
CA ILE A 134 -5.31 -10.66 -3.42
C ILE A 134 -6.69 -10.04 -3.68
N VAL A 135 -7.22 -9.25 -2.74
CA VAL A 135 -8.53 -8.61 -2.91
C VAL A 135 -8.52 -7.67 -4.13
N ALA A 136 -7.48 -6.86 -4.29
CA ALA A 136 -7.30 -6.01 -5.47
C ALA A 136 -7.19 -6.84 -6.76
N GLY A 137 -6.41 -7.93 -6.76
CA GLY A 137 -6.27 -8.83 -7.90
C GLY A 137 -7.59 -9.51 -8.29
N LEU A 138 -8.38 -9.97 -7.32
CA LEU A 138 -9.70 -10.56 -7.56
C LEU A 138 -10.69 -9.54 -8.13
N LEU A 139 -10.80 -8.37 -7.49
CA LEU A 139 -11.64 -7.29 -8.01
C LEU A 139 -11.18 -6.87 -9.42
N GLY A 140 -9.89 -6.63 -9.59
CA GLY A 140 -9.28 -6.29 -10.88
C GLY A 140 -9.56 -7.34 -11.95
N TYR A 141 -9.47 -8.63 -11.62
CA TYR A 141 -9.75 -9.70 -12.57
C TYR A 141 -11.21 -9.67 -13.02
N LEU A 142 -12.15 -9.57 -12.08
CA LEU A 142 -13.58 -9.49 -12.38
C LEU A 142 -13.92 -8.25 -13.24
N VAL A 143 -13.24 -7.14 -13.00
CA VAL A 143 -13.45 -5.88 -13.73
C VAL A 143 -12.81 -5.90 -15.11
N PHE A 144 -11.53 -6.27 -15.21
CA PHE A 144 -10.77 -6.16 -16.45
C PHE A 144 -11.07 -7.28 -17.45
N ARG A 145 -11.49 -8.47 -17.00
CA ARG A 145 -11.95 -9.54 -17.91
C ARG A 145 -13.17 -9.10 -18.74
N ASN A 146 -14.00 -8.22 -18.16
CA ASN A 146 -15.18 -7.65 -18.81
C ASN A 146 -14.85 -6.39 -19.63
N ARG A 147 -13.55 -6.09 -19.85
CA ARG A 147 -13.06 -5.00 -20.70
C ARG A 147 -13.57 -3.62 -20.30
N ILE A 148 -13.80 -3.40 -19.00
CA ILE A 148 -14.19 -2.09 -18.46
C ILE A 148 -13.03 -1.10 -18.62
N LYS A 149 -13.32 0.12 -19.06
CA LYS A 149 -12.34 1.17 -19.39
C LYS A 149 -12.74 2.53 -18.80
N GLY A 150 -11.72 3.38 -18.59
CA GLY A 150 -11.90 4.80 -18.29
C GLY A 150 -12.76 5.05 -17.05
N VAL A 151 -13.68 6.01 -17.15
CA VAL A 151 -14.52 6.48 -16.03
C VAL A 151 -15.36 5.36 -15.39
N TYR A 152 -15.79 4.36 -16.17
CA TYR A 152 -16.54 3.23 -15.63
C TYR A 152 -15.75 2.42 -14.60
N PHE A 153 -14.43 2.33 -14.75
CA PHE A 153 -13.55 1.72 -13.75
C PHE A 153 -13.59 2.50 -12.43
N SER A 154 -13.51 3.83 -12.51
CA SER A 154 -13.57 4.72 -11.35
C SER A 154 -14.90 4.58 -10.61
N ILE A 155 -16.03 4.60 -11.34
CA ILE A 155 -17.37 4.42 -10.76
C ILE A 155 -17.49 3.05 -10.09
N LEU A 156 -17.02 1.99 -10.75
CA LEU A 156 -17.10 0.63 -10.20
C LEU A 156 -16.26 0.46 -8.93
N THR A 157 -15.04 1.01 -8.92
CA THR A 157 -14.16 0.97 -7.73
C THR A 157 -14.71 1.81 -6.58
N GLN A 158 -15.35 2.95 -6.86
CA GLN A 158 -16.06 3.76 -5.86
C GLN A 158 -17.27 3.00 -5.28
N ALA A 159 -18.06 2.34 -6.13
CA ALA A 159 -19.19 1.53 -5.69
C ALA A 159 -18.72 0.36 -4.82
N ALA A 160 -17.64 -0.33 -5.21
CA ALA A 160 -17.03 -1.39 -4.41
C ALA A 160 -16.56 -0.87 -3.04
N LEU A 161 -15.97 0.33 -3.00
CA LEU A 161 -15.56 0.97 -1.74
C LEU A 161 -16.76 1.20 -0.84
N LEU A 162 -17.86 1.74 -1.37
CA LEU A 162 -19.06 2.00 -0.57
C LEU A 162 -19.69 0.70 -0.03
N VAL A 163 -19.76 -0.35 -0.86
CA VAL A 163 -20.29 -1.65 -0.45
C VAL A 163 -19.43 -2.24 0.68
N LEU A 164 -18.10 -2.21 0.54
CA LEU A 164 -17.23 -2.73 1.60
C LEU A 164 -17.22 -1.83 2.82
N PHE A 165 -17.25 -0.51 2.68
CA PHE A 165 -17.40 0.40 3.81
C PHE A 165 -18.66 0.07 4.64
N ASN A 166 -19.80 -0.13 3.98
CA ASN A 166 -21.04 -0.51 4.65
C ASN A 166 -20.94 -1.91 5.28
N PHE A 167 -20.33 -2.88 4.58
CA PHE A 167 -20.11 -4.21 5.12
C PHE A 167 -19.26 -4.17 6.40
N PHE A 168 -18.10 -3.51 6.36
CA PHE A 168 -17.18 -3.39 7.49
C PHE A 168 -17.83 -2.68 8.68
N ASN A 169 -18.53 -1.58 8.45
CA ASN A 169 -19.27 -0.88 9.51
C ASN A 169 -20.39 -1.72 10.12
N GLY A 170 -21.01 -2.62 9.34
CA GLY A 170 -21.99 -3.58 9.84
C GLY A 170 -21.38 -4.67 10.73
N GLN A 171 -20.07 -4.92 10.65
CA GLN A 171 -19.37 -5.98 11.40
C GLN A 171 -18.90 -5.52 12.78
N GLN A 172 -19.82 -5.02 13.60
CA GLN A 172 -19.50 -4.50 14.93
C GLN A 172 -18.90 -5.57 15.85
N LYS A 173 -19.44 -6.80 15.82
CA LYS A 173 -19.00 -7.91 16.68
C LYS A 173 -17.62 -8.45 16.32
N LEU A 174 -17.21 -8.33 15.05
CA LEU A 174 -16.04 -9.04 14.52
C LEU A 174 -14.81 -8.14 14.37
N ILE A 175 -15.01 -6.86 14.08
CA ILE A 175 -13.93 -5.90 13.79
C ILE A 175 -14.19 -4.51 14.38
N ASN A 176 -15.16 -4.39 15.29
CA ASN A 176 -15.57 -3.13 15.94
C ASN A 176 -16.16 -2.05 14.99
N GLY A 177 -16.52 -2.44 13.77
CA GLY A 177 -17.28 -1.65 12.80
C GLY A 177 -16.94 -0.17 12.74
N THR A 178 -17.91 0.69 13.05
CA THR A 178 -17.78 2.15 12.96
C THR A 178 -16.79 2.77 13.94
N ASN A 179 -16.44 2.06 15.02
CA ASN A 179 -15.49 2.55 16.03
C ASN A 179 -14.03 2.33 15.61
N GLY A 180 -13.79 1.38 14.70
CA GLY A 180 -12.45 0.92 14.34
C GLY A 180 -11.68 0.29 15.52
N LEU A 181 -10.44 -0.09 15.28
CA LEU A 181 -9.55 -0.66 16.29
C LEU A 181 -8.56 0.40 16.79
N LYS A 182 -8.81 0.98 17.96
CA LYS A 182 -7.91 1.97 18.59
C LYS A 182 -6.70 1.28 19.21
N THR A 183 -5.49 1.71 18.87
CA THR A 183 -4.24 1.03 19.25
C THR A 183 -3.28 1.87 20.10
N ASP A 184 -3.66 3.10 20.49
CA ASP A 184 -2.76 4.04 21.19
C ASP A 184 -2.27 3.55 22.56
N THR A 185 -3.01 2.63 23.20
CA THR A 185 -2.71 2.05 24.51
C THR A 185 -1.96 0.73 24.43
N GLU A 186 -1.79 0.18 23.22
CA GLU A 186 -1.18 -1.13 23.05
C GLU A 186 0.34 -1.05 23.12
N THR A 187 0.96 -2.20 23.39
CA THR A 187 2.42 -2.32 23.38
C THR A 187 2.87 -3.10 22.15
N LEU A 188 4.02 -2.73 21.59
CA LEU A 188 4.69 -3.43 20.50
C LEU A 188 6.12 -3.72 20.95
N PHE A 189 6.48 -5.01 21.01
CA PHE A 189 7.77 -5.46 21.56
C PHE A 189 8.08 -4.90 22.96
N GLY A 190 7.04 -4.80 23.81
CA GLY A 190 7.16 -4.25 25.17
C GLY A 190 7.27 -2.72 25.26
N MET A 191 7.24 -2.01 24.14
CA MET A 191 7.19 -0.54 24.11
C MET A 191 5.76 -0.05 23.88
N LEU A 192 5.31 0.92 24.66
CA LEU A 192 4.02 1.57 24.41
C LEU A 192 4.05 2.27 23.04
N VAL A 193 3.04 2.00 22.20
CA VAL A 193 2.91 2.58 20.85
C VAL A 193 2.88 4.12 20.90
N SER A 194 2.33 4.70 21.97
CA SER A 194 2.28 6.14 22.18
C SER A 194 3.60 6.77 22.66
N SER A 195 4.60 5.98 23.03
CA SER A 195 5.90 6.49 23.51
C SER A 195 6.64 7.27 22.42
N LYS A 196 7.46 8.23 22.85
CA LYS A 196 8.25 9.08 21.94
C LYS A 196 9.21 8.25 21.07
N GLN A 197 9.86 7.24 21.67
CA GLN A 197 10.77 6.35 20.95
C GLN A 197 10.02 5.53 19.88
N ALA A 198 8.86 4.95 20.22
CA ALA A 198 8.07 4.18 19.25
C ALA A 198 7.58 5.06 18.09
N GLN A 199 7.14 6.29 18.37
CA GLN A 199 6.67 7.23 17.34
C GLN A 199 7.79 7.68 16.40
N LEU A 200 9.01 7.88 16.93
CA LEU A 200 10.20 8.14 16.10
C LEU A 200 10.53 6.92 15.22
N ALA A 201 10.48 5.71 15.78
CA ALA A 201 10.70 4.49 15.00
C ALA A 201 9.65 4.33 13.88
N PHE A 202 8.37 4.53 14.15
CA PHE A 202 7.32 4.47 13.12
C PHE A 202 7.49 5.55 12.04
N TYR A 203 7.94 6.75 12.43
CA TYR A 203 8.27 7.80 11.49
C TYR A 203 9.43 7.39 10.55
N GLU A 204 10.52 6.87 11.10
CA GLU A 204 11.67 6.40 10.32
C GLU A 204 11.31 5.21 9.42
N ILE A 205 10.53 4.26 9.92
CA ILE A 205 9.99 3.13 9.16
C ILE A 205 9.13 3.65 7.99
N SER A 206 8.31 4.69 8.21
CA SER A 206 7.50 5.29 7.14
C SER A 206 8.36 5.87 6.02
N ILE A 207 9.47 6.56 6.35
CA ILE A 207 10.43 7.06 5.34
C ILE A 207 11.02 5.88 4.55
N LEU A 208 11.48 4.85 5.26
CA LEU A 208 12.04 3.66 4.63
C LEU A 208 11.02 3.00 3.68
N CYS A 209 9.77 2.84 4.12
CA CYS A 209 8.68 2.30 3.31
C CYS A 209 8.42 3.15 2.06
N VAL A 210 8.37 4.48 2.16
CA VAL A 210 8.21 5.37 1.00
C VAL A 210 9.35 5.16 -0.01
N VAL A 211 10.60 5.11 0.44
CA VAL A 211 11.76 4.88 -0.43
C VAL A 211 11.68 3.51 -1.10
N LEU A 212 11.42 2.45 -0.33
CA LEU A 212 11.32 1.08 -0.86
C LEU A 212 10.19 0.93 -1.87
N ILE A 213 9.03 1.52 -1.60
CA ILE A 213 7.87 1.47 -2.50
C ILE A 213 8.11 2.30 -3.75
N TYR A 214 8.73 3.47 -3.63
CA TYR A 214 9.17 4.23 -4.80
C TYR A 214 10.12 3.41 -5.67
N LEU A 215 11.14 2.78 -5.07
CA LEU A 215 12.10 1.94 -5.80
C LEU A 215 11.42 0.72 -6.46
N LEU A 216 10.46 0.10 -5.78
CA LEU A 216 9.65 -0.99 -6.33
C LEU A 216 8.86 -0.52 -7.56
N CYS A 217 8.13 0.58 -7.45
CA CYS A 217 7.37 1.17 -8.56
C CYS A 217 8.29 1.56 -9.70
N ARG A 218 9.46 2.15 -9.39
CA ARG A 218 10.46 2.54 -10.37
C ARG A 218 11.02 1.34 -11.13
N TRP A 219 11.35 0.27 -10.41
CA TRP A 219 11.83 -0.98 -11.00
C TRP A 219 10.76 -1.58 -11.92
N LEU A 220 9.52 -1.72 -11.44
CA LEU A 220 8.39 -2.30 -12.16
C LEU A 220 8.07 -1.54 -13.47
N THR A 221 8.16 -0.22 -13.43
CA THR A 221 7.80 0.67 -14.54
C THR A 221 8.92 0.91 -15.55
N SER A 222 10.18 0.68 -15.17
CA SER A 222 11.34 0.90 -16.06
C SER A 222 11.54 -0.19 -17.14
N GLY A 223 10.86 -1.33 -17.00
CA GLY A 223 11.07 -2.53 -17.80
C GLY A 223 10.17 -2.68 -19.03
N ARG A 224 9.98 -3.94 -19.48
CA ARG A 224 9.00 -4.29 -20.52
C ARG A 224 7.56 -4.15 -20.02
N PHE A 225 7.35 -4.49 -18.74
CA PHE A 225 6.07 -4.40 -18.06
C PHE A 225 5.52 -2.96 -18.09
N GLY A 226 6.26 -1.99 -17.56
CA GLY A 226 5.85 -0.59 -17.58
C GLY A 226 5.61 -0.01 -18.98
N ARG A 227 6.45 -0.35 -19.97
CA ARG A 227 6.21 0.06 -21.37
C ARG A 227 4.90 -0.50 -21.93
N LEU A 228 4.55 -1.73 -21.56
CA LEU A 228 3.28 -2.32 -21.97
C LEU A 228 2.09 -1.66 -21.26
N LEU A 229 2.22 -1.28 -19.98
CA LEU A 229 1.19 -0.50 -19.29
C LEU A 229 0.93 0.83 -20.00
N ILE A 230 2.00 1.56 -20.36
CA ILE A 230 1.89 2.81 -21.13
C ILE A 230 1.22 2.56 -22.48
N ALA A 231 1.58 1.49 -23.18
CA ALA A 231 0.92 1.13 -24.44
C ALA A 231 -0.56 0.80 -24.26
N ILE A 232 -0.94 0.12 -23.16
CA ILE A 232 -2.33 -0.18 -22.80
C ILE A 232 -3.11 1.12 -22.55
N ARG A 233 -2.47 2.08 -21.87
CA ARG A 233 -3.03 3.42 -21.61
C ARG A 233 -3.30 4.17 -22.91
N ASP A 234 -2.36 4.15 -23.83
CA ASP A 234 -2.43 4.90 -25.08
C ASP A 234 -3.47 4.29 -26.04
N ASP A 235 -3.45 2.96 -26.25
CA ASP A 235 -4.46 2.24 -27.04
C ASP A 235 -4.51 0.73 -26.70
N GLU A 236 -5.42 0.36 -25.79
CA GLU A 236 -5.61 -1.05 -25.40
C GLU A 236 -5.96 -1.96 -26.59
N ASN A 237 -6.68 -1.46 -27.60
CA ASN A 237 -7.10 -2.29 -28.73
C ASN A 237 -5.90 -2.63 -29.62
N ARG A 238 -4.99 -1.66 -29.88
CA ARG A 238 -3.74 -1.91 -30.61
C ARG A 238 -2.82 -2.90 -29.92
N VAL A 239 -2.74 -2.84 -28.59
CA VAL A 239 -1.98 -3.83 -27.80
C VAL A 239 -2.54 -5.24 -28.01
N ARG A 240 -3.87 -5.39 -28.08
CA ARG A 240 -4.52 -6.67 -28.38
C ARG A 240 -4.26 -7.15 -29.81
N PHE A 241 -4.34 -6.26 -30.81
CA PHE A 241 -3.97 -6.61 -32.19
C PHE A 241 -2.51 -7.04 -32.33
N SER A 242 -1.64 -6.57 -31.43
CA SER A 242 -0.24 -6.98 -31.37
C SER A 242 -0.03 -8.33 -30.65
N GLY A 243 -1.10 -9.01 -30.24
CA GLY A 243 -1.05 -10.35 -29.64
C GLY A 243 -0.89 -10.40 -28.11
N TYR A 244 -0.86 -9.27 -27.42
CA TYR A 244 -0.83 -9.23 -25.96
C TYR A 244 -2.23 -9.27 -25.37
N ASP A 245 -2.40 -9.84 -24.17
CA ASP A 245 -3.63 -9.69 -23.38
C ASP A 245 -3.45 -8.63 -22.27
N PRO A 246 -3.98 -7.41 -22.44
CA PRO A 246 -3.94 -6.34 -21.43
C PRO A 246 -4.50 -6.72 -20.06
N THR A 247 -5.40 -7.71 -20.01
CA THR A 247 -6.14 -8.07 -18.80
C THR A 247 -5.18 -8.47 -17.69
N GLY A 248 -4.29 -9.42 -17.94
CA GLY A 248 -3.31 -9.88 -16.93
C GLY A 248 -2.41 -8.77 -16.41
N PHE A 249 -1.97 -7.86 -17.28
CA PHE A 249 -1.11 -6.74 -16.89
C PHE A 249 -1.84 -5.72 -15.99
N LYS A 250 -3.10 -5.41 -16.33
CA LYS A 250 -3.95 -4.54 -15.50
C LYS A 250 -4.29 -5.17 -14.15
N VAL A 251 -4.56 -6.48 -14.12
CA VAL A 251 -4.82 -7.21 -12.87
C VAL A 251 -3.58 -7.18 -11.97
N LEU A 252 -2.40 -7.48 -12.52
CA LEU A 252 -1.16 -7.51 -11.75
C LEU A 252 -0.80 -6.12 -11.20
N VAL A 253 -0.87 -5.07 -12.01
CA VAL A 253 -0.54 -3.71 -11.53
C VAL A 253 -1.54 -3.22 -10.50
N PHE A 254 -2.83 -3.59 -10.62
CA PHE A 254 -3.84 -3.24 -9.63
C PHE A 254 -3.65 -4.03 -8.33
N ALA A 255 -3.27 -5.31 -8.41
CA ALA A 255 -2.91 -6.11 -7.24
C ALA A 255 -1.73 -5.51 -6.47
N VAL A 256 -0.64 -5.17 -7.17
CA VAL A 256 0.53 -4.51 -6.56
C VAL A 256 0.15 -3.17 -5.94
N SER A 257 -0.66 -2.37 -6.65
CA SER A 257 -1.18 -1.09 -6.16
C SER A 257 -2.03 -1.24 -4.89
N GLY A 258 -2.86 -2.29 -4.81
CA GLY A 258 -3.61 -2.67 -3.61
C GLY A 258 -2.71 -3.06 -2.44
N GLY A 259 -1.67 -3.87 -2.69
CA GLY A 259 -0.66 -4.20 -1.67
C GLY A 259 0.06 -2.97 -1.12
N ILE A 260 0.43 -2.04 -1.99
CA ILE A 260 1.04 -0.75 -1.60
C ILE A 260 0.10 0.05 -0.71
N ALA A 261 -1.19 0.14 -1.07
CA ALA A 261 -2.18 0.81 -0.23
C ALA A 261 -2.38 0.09 1.12
N GLY A 262 -2.27 -1.24 1.15
CA GLY A 262 -2.24 -2.04 2.37
C GLY A 262 -1.12 -1.65 3.32
N VAL A 263 0.13 -1.58 2.81
CA VAL A 263 1.29 -1.15 3.60
C VAL A 263 1.11 0.25 4.18
N ALA A 264 0.48 1.15 3.43
CA ALA A 264 0.23 2.50 3.93
C ALA A 264 -0.80 2.56 5.06
N GLY A 265 -1.75 1.62 5.09
CA GLY A 265 -2.80 1.57 6.10
C GLY A 265 -2.36 0.95 7.43
N ALA A 266 -1.38 0.05 7.39
CA ALA A 266 -0.74 -0.56 8.54
C ALA A 266 0.19 0.42 9.27
#